data_AF-A0A3B3DDA8-F1
#
_entry.id   AF-A0A3B3DDA8-F1
#
_cell.length_a   1.000
_cell.length_b   1.000
_cell.length_c   1.000
_cell.angle_alpha   90.00
_cell.angle_beta   90.00
_cell.angle_gamma   90.00
#
_symmetry.space_group_name_H-M   'P 1'
#
loop_
_entity.id
_entity.type
_entity.pdbx_description
1 polymer ?
#
loop_
_entity_poly.entity_id
_entity_poly.type
_entity_poly.pdbx_seq_one_letter_code
_entity_poly.pdbx_strand_id
1 'polypeptide(L)'
;MAAERSFPDSFIDEDPHKALEALNEALQGESDNAEWFCQRAYAHILLKNYSCAVEDAKKAQQLKPSHPLAFMRTGIAEYHLKHYESAHAAFTQGHQLDVSDGSFEVWIKRCEEMMSDKAENGSVKAAPAAAPVKHDWYQTESQVIVTVMVKNVPKDSVSVNFLEKELSAEMQLPCGENFNLHLHLLHPIIPQQSSFKVLTTKVEIKMKKTEAIRWEKLEGEGQETNIKHFNPDPYPTSFHYTRKWDKMALDISEEEKNEKLEGDAALNKLFQQIYSDGSDEVKRAMNKSFVGRSQKIGRSSHRSLILSLRKAESERGASADTQIRSSSNFAGITSSSLRMRKKK
;
A
#
# COMPACT_ATOMS: atom_id res chain seq x y z
N MET A 1 -19.21 -10.18 46.43
CA MET A 1 -20.26 -9.82 45.46
C MET A 1 -19.57 -9.09 44.33
N ALA A 2 -19.32 -9.76 43.20
CA ALA A 2 -18.89 -9.07 42.01
C ALA A 2 -20.07 -8.18 41.62
N ALA A 3 -19.87 -6.86 41.58
CA ALA A 3 -20.88 -5.96 41.06
C ALA A 3 -21.22 -6.44 39.64
N GLU A 4 -22.50 -6.73 39.38
CA GLU A 4 -22.98 -7.04 38.04
C GLU A 4 -22.56 -5.89 37.12
N ARG A 5 -21.51 -6.10 36.33
CA ARG A 5 -21.01 -5.09 35.40
C ARG A 5 -22.04 -4.97 34.29
N SER A 6 -22.87 -3.94 34.37
CA SER A 6 -23.83 -3.57 33.32
C SER A 6 -23.25 -2.44 32.47
N PHE A 7 -23.51 -2.49 31.17
CA PHE A 7 -23.07 -1.52 30.18
C PHE A 7 -24.30 -0.86 29.55
N PRO A 8 -24.84 0.23 30.13
CA PRO A 8 -26.01 0.90 29.57
C PRO A 8 -25.66 1.61 28.26
N ASP A 9 -26.65 1.80 27.39
CA ASP A 9 -26.50 2.49 26.10
C ASP A 9 -25.83 3.88 26.26
N SER A 10 -26.16 4.61 27.33
CA SER A 10 -25.57 5.92 27.64
C SER A 10 -24.04 5.89 27.78
N PHE A 11 -23.49 4.81 28.36
CA PHE A 11 -22.04 4.67 28.52
C PHE A 11 -21.34 4.46 27.18
N ILE A 12 -22.02 3.79 26.24
CA ILE A 12 -21.51 3.54 24.89
C ILE A 12 -21.62 4.80 24.03
N ASP A 13 -22.68 5.58 24.22
CA ASP A 13 -22.90 6.85 23.53
C ASP A 13 -21.86 7.92 23.94
N GLU A 14 -21.42 7.94 25.21
CA GLU A 14 -20.39 8.87 25.69
C GLU A 14 -19.01 8.60 25.07
N ASP A 15 -18.56 7.34 25.09
CA ASP A 15 -17.27 6.94 24.51
C ASP A 15 -17.32 5.49 24.00
N PRO A 16 -17.58 5.28 22.70
CA PRO A 16 -17.73 3.94 22.14
C PRO A 16 -16.40 3.18 22.09
N HIS A 17 -15.25 3.85 22.09
CA HIS A 17 -13.94 3.18 22.11
C HIS A 17 -13.67 2.62 23.50
N LYS A 18 -13.84 3.44 24.54
CA LYS A 18 -13.68 3.00 25.93
C LYS A 18 -14.68 1.92 26.30
N ALA A 19 -15.93 2.03 25.82
CA ALA A 19 -16.94 1.02 26.05
C ALA A 19 -16.58 -0.32 25.43
N LEU A 20 -16.04 -0.32 24.20
CA LEU A 20 -15.58 -1.51 23.52
C LEU A 20 -14.42 -2.21 24.26
N GLU A 21 -13.47 -1.45 24.79
CA GLU A 21 -12.38 -2.00 25.63
C GLU A 21 -12.94 -2.67 26.88
N ALA A 22 -13.83 -1.99 27.61
CA ALA A 22 -14.42 -2.53 28.83
C ALA A 22 -15.30 -3.77 28.57
N LEU A 23 -16.04 -3.80 27.46
CA LEU A 23 -16.84 -4.94 27.03
C LEU A 23 -15.96 -6.13 26.60
N ASN A 24 -14.82 -5.87 25.96
CA ASN A 24 -13.85 -6.91 25.63
C ASN A 24 -13.23 -7.54 26.88
N GLU A 25 -12.85 -6.73 27.88
CA GLU A 25 -12.36 -7.24 29.16
C GLU A 25 -13.43 -8.03 29.91
N ALA A 26 -14.68 -7.57 29.90
CA ALA A 26 -15.79 -8.25 30.53
C ALA A 26 -16.03 -9.63 29.89
N LEU A 27 -16.09 -9.70 28.56
CA LEU A 27 -16.29 -10.94 27.80
C LEU A 27 -15.12 -11.93 27.89
N GLN A 28 -13.92 -11.49 28.33
CA GLN A 28 -12.83 -12.42 28.67
C GLN A 28 -13.07 -13.15 29.99
N GLY A 29 -13.82 -12.55 30.92
CA GLY A 29 -14.11 -13.10 32.24
C GLY A 29 -15.42 -13.90 32.32
N GLU A 30 -16.46 -13.48 31.58
CA GLU A 30 -17.70 -14.22 31.39
C GLU A 30 -17.91 -14.46 29.89
N SER A 31 -17.75 -15.71 29.42
CA SER A 31 -17.63 -15.95 27.97
C SER A 31 -18.94 -15.79 27.19
N ASP A 32 -20.10 -15.91 27.85
CA ASP A 32 -21.37 -16.19 27.16
C ASP A 32 -22.51 -15.24 27.57
N ASN A 33 -22.24 -13.95 27.77
CA ASN A 33 -23.28 -12.97 28.08
C ASN A 33 -23.85 -12.29 26.81
N ALA A 34 -25.07 -12.68 26.44
CA ALA A 34 -25.77 -12.17 25.25
C ALA A 34 -25.94 -10.63 25.24
N GLU A 35 -26.20 -10.02 26.40
CA GLU A 35 -26.41 -8.58 26.51
C GLU A 35 -25.12 -7.81 26.22
N TRP A 36 -23.98 -8.30 26.70
CA TRP A 36 -22.68 -7.69 26.43
C TRP A 36 -22.28 -7.81 24.95
N PHE A 37 -22.60 -8.93 24.29
CA PHE A 37 -22.42 -9.04 22.85
C PHE A 37 -23.30 -8.03 22.08
N CYS A 38 -24.56 -7.84 22.50
CA CYS A 38 -25.42 -6.78 21.93
C CYS A 38 -24.84 -5.38 22.11
N GLN A 39 -24.35 -5.08 23.32
CA GLN A 39 -23.77 -3.78 23.62
C GLN A 39 -22.45 -3.55 22.89
N ARG A 40 -21.64 -4.60 22.71
CA ARG A 40 -20.40 -4.54 21.91
C ARG A 40 -20.71 -4.35 20.44
N ALA A 41 -21.74 -5.02 19.91
CA ALA A 41 -22.23 -4.77 18.56
C ALA A 41 -22.68 -3.31 18.39
N TYR A 42 -23.35 -2.73 19.38
CA TYR A 42 -23.73 -1.32 19.35
C TYR A 42 -22.53 -0.38 19.30
N ALA A 43 -21.53 -0.59 20.16
CA ALA A 43 -20.27 0.17 20.13
C ALA A 43 -19.60 0.05 18.75
N HIS A 44 -19.54 -1.15 18.17
CA HIS A 44 -19.02 -1.36 16.82
C HIS A 44 -19.81 -0.60 15.74
N ILE A 45 -21.14 -0.51 15.84
CA ILE A 45 -21.97 0.27 14.91
C ILE A 45 -21.63 1.75 14.99
N LEU A 46 -21.51 2.32 16.20
CA LEU A 46 -21.12 3.73 16.38
C LEU A 46 -19.72 4.01 15.81
N LEU A 47 -18.81 3.05 15.92
CA LEU A 47 -17.47 3.10 15.35
C LEU A 47 -17.40 2.77 13.85
N LYS A 48 -18.55 2.51 13.21
CA LYS A 48 -18.67 2.13 11.79
C LYS A 48 -17.95 0.82 11.41
N ASN A 49 -17.71 -0.03 12.40
CA ASN A 49 -17.14 -1.36 12.24
C ASN A 49 -18.27 -2.39 12.05
N TYR A 50 -19.01 -2.27 10.95
CA TYR A 50 -20.27 -3.00 10.75
C TYR A 50 -20.10 -4.52 10.64
N SER A 51 -18.99 -5.01 10.05
CA SER A 51 -18.72 -6.45 9.96
C SER A 51 -18.57 -7.09 11.35
N CYS A 52 -17.78 -6.47 12.24
CA CYS A 52 -17.65 -6.94 13.62
C CYS A 52 -18.98 -6.87 14.40
N ALA A 53 -19.78 -5.82 14.16
CA ALA A 53 -21.08 -5.68 14.78
C ALA A 53 -22.05 -6.81 14.39
N VAL A 54 -22.04 -7.24 13.13
CA VAL A 54 -22.87 -8.37 12.66
C VAL A 54 -22.51 -9.65 13.40
N GLU A 55 -21.21 -9.95 13.54
CA GLU A 55 -20.76 -11.17 14.22
C GLU A 55 -21.18 -11.20 15.69
N ASP A 56 -21.00 -10.09 16.39
CA ASP A 56 -21.39 -9.98 17.80
C ASP A 56 -22.91 -10.04 17.99
N ALA A 57 -23.68 -9.35 17.14
CA ALA A 57 -25.13 -9.38 17.21
C ALA A 57 -25.68 -10.79 16.87
N LYS A 58 -25.09 -11.51 15.91
CA LYS A 58 -25.45 -12.90 15.60
C LYS A 58 -25.13 -13.85 16.76
N LYS A 59 -23.99 -13.66 17.46
CA LYS A 59 -23.69 -14.41 18.69
C LYS A 59 -24.70 -14.12 19.80
N ALA A 60 -25.08 -12.85 19.98
CA ALA A 60 -26.12 -12.49 20.94
C ALA A 60 -27.46 -13.17 20.63
N GLN A 61 -27.85 -13.26 19.35
CA GLN A 61 -29.04 -13.99 18.91
C GLN A 61 -28.94 -15.50 19.20
N GLN A 62 -27.78 -16.11 19.01
CA GLN A 62 -27.57 -17.54 19.32
C GLN A 62 -27.71 -17.82 20.82
N LEU A 63 -27.20 -16.92 21.67
CA LEU A 63 -27.29 -17.06 23.12
C LEU A 63 -28.71 -16.75 23.63
N LYS A 64 -29.37 -15.74 23.08
CA LYS A 64 -30.72 -15.33 23.46
C LYS A 64 -31.58 -15.00 22.23
N PRO A 65 -32.24 -16.01 21.63
CA PRO A 65 -33.08 -15.82 20.44
C PRO A 65 -34.30 -14.92 20.66
N SER A 66 -34.72 -14.71 21.91
CA SER A 66 -35.87 -13.88 22.29
C SER A 66 -35.50 -12.42 22.57
N HIS A 67 -34.36 -11.93 22.08
CA HIS A 67 -33.90 -10.57 22.33
C HIS A 67 -34.03 -9.66 21.10
N PRO A 68 -35.05 -8.77 21.05
CA PRO A 68 -35.32 -7.92 19.88
C PRO A 68 -34.16 -6.98 19.52
N LEU A 69 -33.48 -6.42 20.52
CA LEU A 69 -32.33 -5.53 20.34
C LEU A 69 -31.20 -6.19 19.52
N ALA A 70 -30.99 -7.50 19.68
CA ALA A 70 -29.96 -8.22 18.90
C ALA A 70 -30.29 -8.20 17.40
N PHE A 71 -31.57 -8.37 17.04
CA PHE A 71 -32.04 -8.27 15.65
C PHE A 71 -31.95 -6.83 15.12
N MET A 72 -32.27 -5.85 15.96
CA MET A 72 -32.13 -4.43 15.62
C MET A 72 -30.67 -4.09 15.29
N ARG A 73 -29.71 -4.49 16.14
CA ARG A 73 -28.28 -4.23 15.90
C ARG A 73 -27.78 -4.95 14.64
N THR A 74 -28.19 -6.20 14.39
CA THR A 74 -27.85 -6.91 13.15
C THR A 74 -28.40 -6.20 11.92
N GLY A 75 -29.68 -5.83 11.92
CA GLY A 75 -30.30 -5.16 10.78
C GLY A 75 -29.61 -3.83 10.44
N ILE A 76 -29.28 -3.02 11.46
CA ILE A 76 -28.56 -1.75 11.25
C ILE A 76 -27.18 -2.00 10.64
N ALA A 77 -26.43 -2.97 11.16
CA ALA A 77 -25.11 -3.28 10.66
C ALA A 77 -25.13 -3.80 9.20
N GLU A 78 -26.02 -4.76 8.89
CA GLU A 78 -26.19 -5.28 7.53
C GLU A 78 -26.69 -4.21 6.54
N TYR A 79 -27.55 -3.28 6.99
CA TYR A 79 -28.01 -2.15 6.18
C TYR A 79 -26.83 -1.26 5.76
N HIS A 80 -25.92 -0.95 6.68
CA HIS A 80 -24.72 -0.18 6.38
C HIS A 80 -23.71 -0.94 5.51
N LEU A 81 -23.71 -2.27 5.54
CA LEU A 81 -22.98 -3.14 4.62
C LEU A 81 -23.64 -3.27 3.24
N LYS A 82 -24.82 -2.66 3.04
CA LYS A 82 -25.64 -2.73 1.82
C LYS A 82 -26.24 -4.11 1.54
N HIS A 83 -26.31 -4.97 2.54
CA HIS A 83 -27.02 -6.25 2.48
C HIS A 83 -28.50 -6.04 2.85
N TYR A 84 -29.21 -5.26 2.04
CA TYR A 84 -30.57 -4.80 2.36
C TYR A 84 -31.58 -5.94 2.55
N GLU A 85 -31.44 -7.04 1.83
CA GLU A 85 -32.28 -8.25 1.99
C GLU A 85 -32.07 -8.89 3.37
N SER A 86 -30.81 -9.07 3.79
CA SER A 86 -30.50 -9.63 5.10
C SER A 86 -30.89 -8.68 6.23
N ALA A 87 -30.73 -7.37 6.03
CA ALA A 87 -31.17 -6.36 6.97
C ALA A 87 -32.70 -6.38 7.16
N HIS A 88 -33.46 -6.43 6.06
CA HIS A 88 -34.93 -6.53 6.07
C HIS A 88 -35.41 -7.77 6.83
N ALA A 89 -34.79 -8.92 6.56
CA ALA A 89 -35.11 -10.17 7.26
C ALA A 89 -34.84 -10.06 8.78
N ALA A 90 -33.70 -9.49 9.18
CA ALA A 90 -33.37 -9.28 10.58
C ALA A 90 -34.37 -8.34 11.29
N PHE A 91 -34.72 -7.20 10.66
CA PHE A 91 -35.70 -6.28 11.23
C PHE A 91 -37.10 -6.89 11.32
N THR A 92 -37.51 -7.68 10.32
CA THR A 92 -38.81 -8.37 10.33
C THR A 92 -38.89 -9.40 11.46
N GLN A 93 -37.81 -10.17 11.69
CA GLN A 93 -37.73 -11.09 12.82
C GLN A 93 -37.75 -10.36 14.16
N GLY A 94 -37.00 -9.26 14.28
CA GLY A 94 -37.03 -8.42 15.50
C GLY A 94 -38.41 -7.85 15.79
N HIS A 95 -39.12 -7.37 14.76
CA HIS A 95 -40.48 -6.85 14.87
C HIS A 95 -41.48 -7.91 15.35
N GLN A 96 -41.33 -9.17 14.94
CA GLN A 96 -42.17 -10.26 15.44
C GLN A 96 -41.99 -10.52 16.94
N LEU A 97 -40.81 -10.22 17.49
CA LEU A 97 -40.52 -10.37 18.91
C LEU A 97 -40.98 -9.17 19.74
N ASP A 98 -40.92 -7.97 19.17
CA ASP A 98 -41.41 -6.74 19.78
C ASP A 98 -42.19 -5.88 18.77
N VAL A 99 -43.48 -6.18 18.66
CA VAL A 99 -44.40 -5.50 17.75
C VAL A 99 -44.67 -4.05 18.20
N SER A 100 -44.41 -3.73 19.47
CA SER A 100 -44.67 -2.40 20.02
C SER A 100 -43.64 -1.36 19.61
N ASP A 101 -42.42 -1.78 19.25
CA ASP A 101 -41.35 -0.88 18.85
C ASP A 101 -41.49 -0.49 17.36
N GLY A 102 -41.98 0.72 17.12
CA GLY A 102 -42.12 1.30 15.78
C GLY A 102 -40.78 1.53 15.06
N SER A 103 -39.64 1.43 15.75
CA SER A 103 -38.31 1.58 15.14
C SER A 103 -38.07 0.51 14.07
N PHE A 104 -38.57 -0.72 14.27
CA PHE A 104 -38.42 -1.79 13.28
C PHE A 104 -39.16 -1.47 11.98
N GLU A 105 -40.38 -0.96 12.05
CA GLU A 105 -41.18 -0.62 10.86
C GLU A 105 -40.49 0.44 10.00
N VAL A 106 -39.90 1.46 10.64
CA VAL A 106 -39.11 2.50 9.95
C VAL A 106 -37.94 1.90 9.18
N TRP A 107 -37.20 0.97 9.82
CA TRP A 107 -36.07 0.31 9.17
C TRP A 107 -36.48 -0.68 8.08
N ILE A 108 -37.57 -1.43 8.27
CA ILE A 108 -38.13 -2.35 7.25
C ILE A 108 -38.48 -1.56 5.99
N LYS A 109 -39.27 -0.48 6.13
CA LYS A 109 -39.64 0.38 5.02
C LYS A 109 -38.41 0.97 4.32
N ARG A 110 -37.42 1.41 5.10
CA ARG A 110 -36.16 1.95 4.56
C ARG A 110 -35.37 0.90 3.77
N CYS A 111 -35.37 -0.37 4.20
CA CYS A 111 -34.76 -1.46 3.43
C CYS A 111 -35.51 -1.69 2.11
N GLU A 112 -36.85 -1.69 2.13
CA GLU A 112 -37.69 -1.86 0.93
C GLU A 112 -37.45 -0.76 -0.11
N GLU A 113 -37.38 0.50 0.32
CA GLU A 113 -37.05 1.64 -0.54
C GLU A 113 -35.69 1.42 -1.23
N MET A 114 -34.64 1.06 -0.47
CA MET A 114 -33.30 0.81 -1.03
C MET A 114 -33.25 -0.39 -1.97
N MET A 115 -34.08 -1.42 -1.75
CA MET A 115 -34.19 -2.58 -2.62
C MET A 115 -34.95 -2.23 -3.92
N SER A 116 -36.03 -1.45 -3.82
CA SER A 116 -36.80 -0.97 -4.97
C SER A 116 -35.96 -0.05 -5.87
N ASP A 117 -35.20 0.87 -5.28
CA ASP A 117 -34.27 1.75 -6.00
C ASP A 117 -33.20 0.94 -6.77
N LYS A 118 -32.73 -0.18 -6.21
CA LYS A 118 -31.79 -1.08 -6.88
C LYS A 118 -32.44 -1.86 -8.02
N ALA A 119 -33.72 -2.19 -7.92
CA ALA A 119 -34.47 -2.90 -8.95
C ALA A 119 -34.81 -2.00 -10.16
N GLU A 120 -35.22 -0.75 -9.92
CA GLU A 120 -35.50 0.21 -11.01
C GLU A 120 -34.23 0.66 -11.73
N ASN A 121 -33.10 0.72 -11.03
CA ASN A 121 -31.78 1.01 -11.63
C ASN A 121 -31.10 -0.24 -12.23
N GLY A 122 -31.75 -1.42 -12.18
CA GLY A 122 -31.22 -2.71 -12.63
C GLY A 122 -31.34 -3.00 -14.14
N SER A 123 -31.94 -2.10 -14.92
CA SER A 123 -32.10 -2.27 -16.39
C SER A 123 -30.86 -1.86 -17.21
N VAL A 124 -29.92 -1.08 -16.67
CA VAL A 124 -28.65 -0.83 -17.34
C VAL A 124 -27.52 -0.66 -16.32
N LYS A 125 -26.49 -1.51 -16.48
CA LYS A 125 -25.19 -1.53 -15.76
C LYS A 125 -25.17 -2.20 -14.39
N ALA A 126 -24.49 -3.34 -14.35
CA ALA A 126 -24.02 -4.05 -13.17
C ALA A 126 -23.51 -3.09 -12.07
N ALA A 127 -24.02 -3.29 -10.85
CA ALA A 127 -23.58 -2.59 -9.66
C ALA A 127 -22.10 -2.92 -9.35
N PRO A 128 -21.29 -1.95 -8.87
CA PRO A 128 -19.97 -2.25 -8.37
C PRO A 128 -20.11 -2.89 -6.98
N ALA A 129 -19.73 -4.16 -6.88
CA ALA A 129 -19.24 -4.75 -5.64
C ALA A 129 -18.14 -3.85 -5.05
N ALA A 130 -17.93 -3.93 -3.72
CA ALA A 130 -16.94 -3.19 -2.95
C ALA A 130 -15.76 -2.71 -3.80
N ALA A 131 -15.49 -1.39 -3.79
CA ALA A 131 -14.59 -0.69 -4.72
C ALA A 131 -13.53 -1.65 -5.25
N PRO A 132 -13.62 -2.08 -6.53
CA PRO A 132 -12.83 -3.19 -7.04
C PRO A 132 -11.39 -2.89 -6.69
N VAL A 133 -10.71 -3.84 -6.04
CA VAL A 133 -9.28 -3.73 -5.76
C VAL A 133 -8.64 -3.31 -7.07
N LYS A 134 -8.24 -2.04 -7.13
CA LYS A 134 -7.83 -1.44 -8.39
C LYS A 134 -6.54 -2.14 -8.79
N HIS A 135 -6.62 -2.84 -9.90
CA HIS A 135 -5.45 -3.38 -10.56
C HIS A 135 -5.19 -2.56 -11.82
N ASP A 136 -3.92 -2.23 -12.02
CA ASP A 136 -3.44 -1.55 -13.22
C ASP A 136 -2.48 -2.50 -13.92
N TRP A 137 -2.36 -2.40 -15.24
CA TRP A 137 -1.43 -3.23 -15.98
C TRP A 137 -0.72 -2.40 -17.04
N TYR A 138 0.56 -2.71 -17.23
CA TYR A 138 1.35 -2.16 -18.31
C TYR A 138 2.23 -3.27 -18.89
N GLN A 139 2.74 -3.04 -20.09
CA GLN A 139 3.56 -4.02 -20.78
C GLN A 139 4.83 -3.39 -21.31
N THR A 140 5.85 -4.22 -21.42
CA THR A 140 7.07 -3.97 -22.17
C THR A 140 7.07 -4.86 -23.41
N GLU A 141 8.11 -4.77 -24.23
CA GLU A 141 8.28 -5.63 -25.41
C GLU A 141 8.29 -7.12 -25.06
N SER A 142 8.77 -7.48 -23.87
CA SER A 142 8.96 -8.90 -23.48
C SER A 142 8.22 -9.35 -22.22
N GLN A 143 7.53 -8.45 -21.51
CA GLN A 143 6.86 -8.75 -20.25
C GLN A 143 5.54 -7.99 -20.10
N VAL A 144 4.59 -8.56 -19.36
CA VAL A 144 3.34 -7.92 -18.90
C VAL A 144 3.40 -7.82 -17.39
N ILE A 145 3.06 -6.66 -16.84
CA ILE A 145 3.11 -6.40 -15.41
C ILE A 145 1.73 -5.97 -14.95
N VAL A 146 1.16 -6.70 -14.00
CA VAL A 146 -0.12 -6.40 -13.34
C VAL A 146 0.17 -5.96 -11.92
N THR A 147 -0.32 -4.79 -11.52
CA THR A 147 -0.15 -4.20 -10.20
C THR A 147 -1.49 -4.16 -9.49
N VAL A 148 -1.62 -4.90 -8.40
CA VAL A 148 -2.85 -4.96 -7.58
C VAL A 148 -2.66 -4.08 -6.35
N MET A 149 -3.49 -3.05 -6.17
CA MET A 149 -3.39 -2.13 -5.03
C MET A 149 -4.05 -2.70 -3.77
N VAL A 150 -3.26 -3.42 -2.96
CA VAL A 150 -3.67 -3.94 -1.65
C VAL A 150 -2.73 -3.50 -0.54
N LYS A 151 -3.28 -3.11 0.61
CA LYS A 151 -2.49 -2.66 1.76
C LYS A 151 -2.29 -3.78 2.77
N ASN A 152 -1.07 -3.87 3.28
CA ASN A 152 -0.72 -4.65 4.47
C ASN A 152 -0.96 -6.17 4.34
N VAL A 153 -0.71 -6.76 3.17
CA VAL A 153 -0.83 -8.21 2.95
C VAL A 153 0.51 -8.90 3.28
N PRO A 154 0.53 -9.91 4.19
CA PRO A 154 1.74 -10.66 4.48
C PRO A 154 2.18 -11.50 3.28
N LYS A 155 3.49 -11.68 3.10
CA LYS A 155 4.05 -12.41 1.95
C LYS A 155 3.60 -13.88 1.89
N ASP A 156 3.33 -14.47 3.06
CA ASP A 156 2.94 -15.87 3.20
C ASP A 156 1.45 -16.11 2.93
N SER A 157 0.63 -15.06 2.84
CA SER A 157 -0.82 -15.15 2.57
C SER A 157 -1.20 -14.78 1.13
N VAL A 158 -0.21 -14.69 0.24
CA VAL A 158 -0.39 -14.45 -1.18
C VAL A 158 0.04 -15.69 -1.95
N SER A 159 -0.88 -16.27 -2.70
CA SER A 159 -0.61 -17.36 -3.63
C SER A 159 -0.86 -16.88 -5.05
N VAL A 160 0.10 -17.08 -5.95
CA VAL A 160 -0.04 -16.71 -7.36
C VAL A 160 0.30 -17.92 -8.22
N ASN A 161 -0.68 -18.36 -8.99
CA ASN A 161 -0.56 -19.47 -9.93
C ASN A 161 -0.48 -18.91 -11.35
N PHE A 162 0.60 -19.29 -12.05
CA PHE A 162 0.82 -18.93 -13.44
C PHE A 162 0.52 -20.15 -14.32
N LEU A 163 -0.39 -19.99 -15.28
CA LEU A 163 -0.65 -20.94 -16.36
C LEU A 163 -0.28 -20.30 -17.69
N GLU A 164 -0.25 -21.09 -18.77
CA GLU A 164 0.14 -20.60 -20.09
C GLU A 164 -0.75 -19.45 -20.56
N LYS A 165 -2.06 -19.51 -20.31
CA LYS A 165 -3.03 -18.48 -20.72
C LYS A 165 -3.89 -17.96 -19.58
N GLU A 166 -3.57 -18.31 -18.34
CA GLU A 166 -4.39 -17.94 -17.19
C GLU A 166 -3.48 -17.52 -16.02
N LEU A 167 -3.98 -16.58 -15.23
CA LEU A 167 -3.34 -16.10 -14.01
C LEU A 167 -4.39 -16.11 -12.90
N SER A 168 -4.07 -16.81 -11.82
CA SER A 168 -4.92 -16.85 -10.63
C SER A 168 -4.12 -16.41 -9.42
N ALA A 169 -4.50 -15.29 -8.81
CA ALA A 169 -3.86 -14.76 -7.62
C ALA A 169 -4.85 -14.71 -6.46
N GLU A 170 -4.52 -15.35 -5.36
CA GLU A 170 -5.29 -15.39 -4.12
C GLU A 170 -4.54 -14.62 -3.04
N MET A 171 -5.28 -13.77 -2.32
CA MET A 171 -4.72 -12.86 -1.35
C MET A 171 -5.64 -12.80 -0.12
N GLN A 172 -5.13 -13.13 1.06
CA GLN A 172 -5.90 -12.91 2.28
C GLN A 172 -5.68 -11.49 2.79
N LEU A 173 -6.75 -10.69 2.82
CA LEU A 173 -6.69 -9.33 3.36
C LEU A 173 -6.70 -9.38 4.90
N PRO A 174 -6.09 -8.39 5.58
CA PRO A 174 -6.13 -8.28 7.05
C PRO A 174 -7.54 -8.17 7.66
N CYS A 175 -8.54 -7.87 6.83
CA CYS A 175 -9.95 -7.76 7.22
C CYS A 175 -10.73 -9.09 7.12
N GLY A 176 -10.04 -10.21 6.80
CA GLY A 176 -10.66 -11.54 6.71
C GLY A 176 -11.35 -11.85 5.39
N GLU A 177 -11.36 -10.91 4.43
CA GLU A 177 -11.84 -11.16 3.08
C GLU A 177 -10.71 -11.74 2.21
N ASN A 178 -10.98 -12.85 1.54
CA ASN A 178 -10.10 -13.41 0.53
C ASN A 178 -10.37 -12.70 -0.80
N PHE A 179 -9.36 -12.01 -1.32
CA PHE A 179 -9.39 -11.45 -2.66
C PHE A 179 -8.82 -12.47 -3.65
N ASN A 180 -9.61 -12.83 -4.66
CA ASN A 180 -9.18 -13.68 -5.78
C ASN A 180 -9.21 -12.85 -7.07
N LEU A 181 -8.08 -12.80 -7.75
CA LEU A 181 -7.93 -12.21 -9.07
C LEU A 181 -7.70 -13.35 -10.06
N HIS A 182 -8.69 -13.59 -10.91
CA HIS A 182 -8.61 -14.55 -12.00
C HIS A 182 -8.62 -13.81 -13.34
N LEU A 183 -7.56 -13.99 -14.13
CA LEU A 183 -7.37 -13.32 -15.42
C LEU A 183 -7.13 -14.35 -16.51
N HIS A 184 -7.95 -14.34 -17.56
CA HIS A 184 -7.74 -15.15 -18.78
C HIS A 184 -6.93 -14.34 -19.77
N LEU A 185 -5.64 -14.61 -19.86
CA LEU A 185 -4.69 -13.85 -20.65
C LEU A 185 -4.94 -14.05 -22.14
N LEU A 186 -4.91 -12.94 -22.89
CA LEU A 186 -5.11 -12.96 -24.35
C LEU A 186 -4.04 -13.76 -25.10
N HIS A 187 -2.80 -13.71 -24.62
CA HIS A 187 -1.66 -14.40 -25.24
C HIS A 187 -0.93 -15.28 -24.23
N PRO A 188 -0.25 -16.34 -24.72
CA PRO A 188 0.49 -17.23 -23.86
C PRO A 188 1.69 -16.54 -23.18
N ILE A 189 1.89 -16.86 -21.92
CA ILE A 189 3.04 -16.47 -21.11
C ILE A 189 3.90 -17.69 -20.79
N ILE A 190 5.14 -17.45 -20.35
CA ILE A 190 6.05 -18.49 -19.86
C ILE A 190 5.98 -18.51 -18.32
N PRO A 191 5.26 -19.46 -17.70
CA PRO A 191 5.08 -19.50 -16.25
C PRO A 191 6.41 -19.59 -15.48
N GLN A 192 7.38 -20.33 -16.02
CA GLN A 192 8.68 -20.57 -15.39
C GLN A 192 9.55 -19.31 -15.30
N GLN A 193 9.29 -18.30 -16.14
CA GLN A 193 10.00 -17.01 -16.14
C GLN A 193 9.15 -15.87 -15.55
N SER A 194 7.94 -16.20 -15.06
CA SER A 194 7.03 -15.25 -14.42
C SER A 194 7.29 -15.22 -12.92
N SER A 195 7.11 -14.06 -12.31
CA SER A 195 7.41 -13.84 -10.88
C SER A 195 6.47 -12.81 -10.27
N PHE A 196 6.29 -12.83 -8.96
CA PHE A 196 5.51 -11.82 -8.25
C PHE A 196 6.29 -11.23 -7.09
N LYS A 197 5.96 -9.99 -6.72
CA LYS A 197 6.56 -9.24 -5.62
C LYS A 197 5.47 -8.63 -4.75
N VAL A 198 5.45 -9.03 -3.49
CA VAL A 198 4.55 -8.47 -2.48
C VAL A 198 5.22 -7.26 -1.83
N LEU A 199 4.55 -6.11 -1.85
CA LEU A 199 4.94 -4.87 -1.18
C LEU A 199 3.87 -4.49 -0.15
N THR A 200 4.20 -3.54 0.73
CA THR A 200 3.28 -3.09 1.81
C THR A 200 2.04 -2.38 1.28
N THR A 201 2.08 -1.81 0.07
CA THR A 201 1.00 -1.02 -0.53
C THR A 201 0.45 -1.60 -1.84
N LYS A 202 1.06 -2.66 -2.37
CA LYS A 202 0.68 -3.28 -3.64
C LYS A 202 1.30 -4.67 -3.82
N VAL A 203 0.74 -5.46 -4.73
CA VAL A 203 1.37 -6.67 -5.25
C VAL A 203 1.63 -6.50 -6.73
N GLU A 204 2.87 -6.73 -7.15
CA GLU A 204 3.30 -6.65 -8.54
C GLU A 204 3.50 -8.05 -9.09
N ILE A 205 2.73 -8.41 -10.12
CA ILE A 205 2.79 -9.68 -10.81
C ILE A 205 3.43 -9.44 -12.18
N LYS A 206 4.57 -10.07 -12.44
CA LYS A 206 5.32 -9.96 -13.70
C LYS A 206 5.23 -11.26 -14.47
N MET A 207 4.70 -11.18 -15.68
CA MET A 207 4.54 -12.31 -16.59
C MET A 207 5.46 -12.14 -17.80
N LYS A 208 6.20 -13.18 -18.14
CA LYS A 208 7.06 -13.19 -19.35
C LYS A 208 6.23 -13.59 -20.56
N LYS A 209 6.26 -12.78 -21.62
CA LYS A 209 5.56 -13.12 -22.88
C LYS A 209 6.30 -14.24 -23.62
N THR A 210 5.56 -15.17 -24.19
CA THR A 210 6.13 -16.20 -25.08
C THR A 210 6.56 -15.59 -26.42
N GLU A 211 5.77 -14.65 -26.94
CA GLU A 211 6.02 -13.95 -28.19
C GLU A 211 6.11 -12.44 -27.93
N ALA A 212 6.99 -11.73 -28.64
CA ALA A 212 7.16 -10.28 -28.52
C ALA A 212 6.02 -9.49 -29.20
N ILE A 213 4.78 -9.83 -28.86
CA ILE A 213 3.55 -9.23 -29.38
C ILE A 213 3.06 -8.15 -28.40
N ARG A 214 2.52 -7.07 -28.96
CA ARG A 214 1.84 -6.02 -28.20
C ARG A 214 0.40 -6.47 -27.88
N TRP A 215 0.09 -6.56 -26.60
CA TRP A 215 -1.24 -6.97 -26.14
C TRP A 215 -2.17 -5.76 -26.24
N GLU A 216 -3.22 -5.83 -27.06
CA GLU A 216 -4.23 -4.76 -27.12
C GLU A 216 -5.14 -4.77 -25.89
N LYS A 217 -5.34 -5.94 -25.30
CA LYS A 217 -6.09 -6.17 -24.06
C LYS A 217 -5.37 -7.19 -23.18
N LEU A 218 -5.55 -7.07 -21.86
CA LEU A 218 -5.02 -8.03 -20.89
C LEU A 218 -5.80 -9.35 -20.92
N GLU A 219 -7.13 -9.26 -21.07
CA GLU A 219 -8.04 -10.39 -21.01
C GLU A 219 -8.83 -10.60 -22.32
N GLY A 220 -9.10 -11.86 -22.67
CA GLY A 220 -10.00 -12.21 -23.77
C GLY A 220 -10.19 -13.71 -23.97
N GLU A 221 -11.42 -14.14 -24.25
CA GLU A 221 -11.70 -15.46 -24.83
C GLU A 221 -11.25 -15.46 -26.28
N GLY A 222 -10.50 -16.48 -26.67
CA GLY A 222 -9.91 -16.60 -28.00
C GLY A 222 -10.92 -16.42 -29.13
N GLN A 223 -10.88 -15.25 -29.77
CA GLN A 223 -11.08 -15.14 -31.20
C GLN A 223 -9.77 -14.62 -31.79
N GLU A 224 -8.98 -15.55 -32.34
CA GLU A 224 -8.07 -15.20 -33.42
C GLU A 224 -8.91 -14.61 -34.54
N THR A 225 -8.82 -13.29 -34.79
CA THR A 225 -8.89 -12.80 -36.16
C THR A 225 -8.00 -11.59 -36.35
N ASN A 226 -7.15 -11.74 -37.36
CA ASN A 226 -6.27 -10.75 -38.00
C ASN A 226 -4.94 -10.42 -37.30
N ILE A 227 -4.05 -11.42 -37.36
CA ILE A 227 -2.60 -11.23 -37.30
C ILE A 227 -2.20 -10.22 -38.38
N LYS A 228 -2.01 -8.94 -38.02
CA LYS A 228 -1.09 -8.08 -38.77
C LYS A 228 0.32 -8.52 -38.42
N HIS A 229 0.82 -9.47 -39.21
CA HIS A 229 2.24 -9.72 -39.31
C HIS A 229 2.94 -8.39 -39.58
N PHE A 230 4.05 -8.14 -38.89
CA PHE A 230 4.99 -7.09 -39.26
C PHE A 230 5.59 -7.51 -40.60
N ASN A 231 4.94 -7.15 -41.71
CA ASN A 231 5.58 -7.22 -43.01
C ASN A 231 6.38 -5.93 -43.18
N PRO A 232 7.71 -5.98 -43.28
CA PRO A 232 8.50 -4.82 -43.60
C PRO A 232 8.28 -4.51 -45.08
N ASP A 233 7.31 -3.63 -45.39
CA ASP A 233 7.21 -3.17 -46.76
C ASP A 233 8.40 -2.29 -47.12
N PRO A 234 8.95 -2.45 -48.34
CA PRO A 234 10.26 -1.97 -48.71
C PRO A 234 10.15 -0.50 -49.10
N TYR A 235 11.01 0.34 -48.50
CA TYR A 235 11.25 1.67 -49.04
C TYR A 235 11.84 1.53 -50.45
N PRO A 236 11.26 2.18 -51.48
CA PRO A 236 11.90 2.24 -52.78
C PRO A 236 13.09 3.18 -52.68
N THR A 237 14.26 2.57 -52.70
CA THR A 237 15.54 3.06 -53.23
C THR A 237 15.66 4.55 -53.51
N SER A 238 16.60 5.20 -52.84
CA SER A 238 17.68 5.87 -53.58
C SER A 238 18.99 5.84 -52.78
N PHE A 239 20.01 5.29 -53.44
CA PHE A 239 21.44 5.40 -53.18
C PHE A 239 22.10 4.53 -52.10
N HIS A 240 22.57 3.38 -52.59
CA HIS A 240 23.83 2.71 -52.27
C HIS A 240 24.92 3.59 -51.62
N TYR A 241 25.51 3.14 -50.51
CA TYR A 241 26.90 2.66 -50.47
C TYR A 241 27.21 2.04 -49.09
N THR A 242 28.01 0.97 -49.09
CA THR A 242 28.32 0.10 -47.96
C THR A 242 29.39 0.70 -47.02
N ARG A 243 29.24 0.55 -45.69
CA ARG A 243 30.32 0.11 -44.75
C ARG A 243 29.99 0.24 -43.25
N LYS A 244 30.03 -0.93 -42.59
CA LYS A 244 30.48 -1.23 -41.20
C LYS A 244 29.65 -0.73 -40.00
N TRP A 245 28.70 -1.57 -39.56
CA TRP A 245 27.89 -1.41 -38.33
C TRP A 245 28.60 -1.76 -37.01
N ASP A 246 29.76 -2.42 -37.04
CA ASP A 246 30.50 -2.77 -35.81
C ASP A 246 31.16 -1.58 -35.08
N LYS A 247 31.20 -0.38 -35.69
CA LYS A 247 31.61 0.84 -34.98
C LYS A 247 30.45 1.56 -34.29
N MET A 248 29.23 1.38 -34.80
CA MET A 248 28.05 2.15 -34.38
C MET A 248 27.48 1.63 -33.04
N ALA A 249 27.64 0.33 -32.77
CA ALA A 249 27.24 -0.24 -31.48
C ALA A 249 28.14 0.20 -30.32
N LEU A 250 29.39 0.58 -30.59
CA LEU A 250 30.29 1.17 -29.60
C LEU A 250 30.00 2.67 -29.41
N ASP A 251 29.71 3.40 -30.49
CA ASP A 251 29.36 4.83 -30.41
C ASP A 251 27.99 5.06 -29.72
N ILE A 252 26.96 4.22 -29.94
CA ILE A 252 25.64 4.36 -29.29
C ILE A 252 25.71 4.11 -27.77
N SER A 253 26.57 3.20 -27.32
CA SER A 253 26.77 2.94 -25.89
C SER A 253 27.60 4.04 -25.21
N GLU A 254 28.47 4.73 -25.95
CA GLU A 254 29.13 5.97 -25.51
C GLU A 254 28.17 7.18 -25.54
N GLU A 255 27.26 7.27 -26.52
CA GLU A 255 26.23 8.31 -26.61
C GLU A 255 25.18 8.21 -25.49
N GLU A 256 24.69 7.03 -25.12
CA GLU A 256 23.75 6.88 -23.99
C GLU A 256 24.37 7.26 -22.63
N LYS A 257 25.71 7.15 -22.48
CA LYS A 257 26.43 7.65 -21.30
C LYS A 257 26.64 9.16 -21.36
N ASN A 258 26.83 9.73 -22.55
CA ASN A 258 27.06 11.16 -22.75
C ASN A 258 25.73 11.97 -22.67
N GLU A 259 24.64 11.43 -23.20
CA GLU A 259 23.30 12.04 -23.19
C GLU A 259 22.72 12.10 -21.76
N LYS A 260 23.01 11.09 -20.93
CA LYS A 260 22.66 11.09 -19.49
C LYS A 260 23.45 12.13 -18.69
N LEU A 261 24.62 12.55 -19.17
CA LEU A 261 25.45 13.59 -18.53
C LEU A 261 25.10 15.01 -19.05
N GLU A 262 24.70 15.15 -20.31
CA GLU A 262 24.30 16.45 -20.88
C GLU A 262 23.02 17.01 -20.24
N GLY A 263 22.04 16.15 -19.93
CA GLY A 263 20.79 16.57 -19.28
C GLY A 263 20.97 17.04 -17.83
N ASP A 264 21.78 16.33 -17.04
CA ASP A 264 21.98 16.63 -15.61
C ASP A 264 22.94 17.82 -15.41
N ALA A 265 23.89 18.02 -16.32
CA ALA A 265 24.75 19.19 -16.35
C ALA A 265 24.00 20.45 -16.81
N ALA A 266 23.12 20.33 -17.81
CA ALA A 266 22.25 21.44 -18.25
C ALA A 266 21.23 21.82 -17.16
N LEU A 267 20.63 20.83 -16.47
CA LEU A 267 19.75 21.10 -15.32
C LEU A 267 20.50 21.76 -14.16
N ASN A 268 21.68 21.27 -13.78
CA ASN A 268 22.45 21.88 -12.71
C ASN A 268 22.90 23.31 -13.05
N LYS A 269 23.23 23.58 -14.32
CA LYS A 269 23.56 24.93 -14.79
C LYS A 269 22.34 25.85 -14.76
N LEU A 270 21.16 25.33 -15.12
CA LEU A 270 19.88 26.03 -15.01
C LEU A 270 19.51 26.35 -13.55
N PHE A 271 19.76 25.42 -12.62
CA PHE A 271 19.56 25.66 -11.18
C PHE A 271 20.55 26.68 -10.62
N GLN A 272 21.81 26.67 -11.05
CA GLN A 272 22.80 27.68 -10.66
C GLN A 272 22.47 29.07 -11.22
N GLN A 273 21.91 29.14 -12.41
CA GLN A 273 21.48 30.39 -13.03
C GLN A 273 20.24 30.96 -12.32
N ILE A 274 19.22 30.14 -12.01
CA ILE A 274 18.05 30.55 -11.22
C ILE A 274 18.45 30.97 -9.80
N TYR A 275 19.46 30.33 -9.20
CA TYR A 275 19.95 30.70 -7.87
C TYR A 275 20.82 31.96 -7.89
N SER A 276 21.54 32.27 -8.96
CA SER A 276 22.33 33.51 -9.06
C SER A 276 21.45 34.73 -9.37
N ASP A 277 20.50 34.59 -10.30
CA ASP A 277 19.55 35.64 -10.70
C ASP A 277 18.38 35.82 -9.71
N GLY A 278 18.16 34.86 -8.80
CA GLY A 278 17.09 34.94 -7.79
C GLY A 278 17.35 35.99 -6.71
N SER A 279 16.31 36.72 -6.32
CA SER A 279 16.33 37.62 -5.15
C SER A 279 16.59 36.83 -3.85
N ASP A 280 17.05 37.51 -2.80
CA ASP A 280 17.41 36.87 -1.52
C ASP A 280 16.25 36.08 -0.88
N GLU A 281 15.01 36.40 -1.25
CA GLU A 281 13.81 35.68 -0.84
C GLU A 281 13.68 34.32 -1.55
N VAL A 282 13.99 34.23 -2.85
CA VAL A 282 14.00 32.98 -3.63
C VAL A 282 15.12 32.05 -3.15
N LYS A 283 16.32 32.60 -2.90
CA LYS A 283 17.45 31.86 -2.32
C LYS A 283 17.10 31.27 -0.94
N ARG A 284 16.40 32.04 -0.10
CA ARG A 284 15.95 31.61 1.23
C ARG A 284 14.84 30.55 1.16
N ALA A 285 13.88 30.68 0.25
CA ALA A 285 12.81 29.70 0.04
C ALA A 285 13.35 28.35 -0.48
N MET A 286 14.35 28.39 -1.35
CA MET A 286 14.99 27.21 -1.91
C MET A 286 15.80 26.46 -0.85
N ASN A 287 16.56 27.18 -0.01
CA ASN A 287 17.27 26.60 1.13
C ASN A 287 16.31 26.05 2.21
N LYS A 288 15.15 26.70 2.43
CA LYS A 288 14.14 26.23 3.39
C LYS A 288 13.45 24.95 2.94
N SER A 289 13.24 24.78 1.63
CA SER A 289 12.67 23.56 1.04
C SER A 289 13.66 22.38 1.13
N PHE A 290 14.96 22.65 0.96
CA PHE A 290 16.00 21.64 1.05
C PHE A 290 16.23 21.17 2.50
N VAL A 291 16.31 22.10 3.46
CA VAL A 291 16.49 21.78 4.89
C VAL A 291 15.22 21.17 5.52
N GLY A 292 14.04 21.58 5.09
CA GLY A 292 12.76 21.01 5.56
C GLY A 292 12.55 19.54 5.17
N ARG A 293 13.19 19.08 4.08
CA ARG A 293 13.16 17.67 3.66
C ARG A 293 14.11 16.79 4.48
N SER A 294 15.20 17.34 5.00
CA SER A 294 16.15 16.64 5.89
C SER A 294 15.60 16.38 7.30
N GLN A 295 14.55 17.10 7.73
CA GLN A 295 14.04 16.99 9.10
C GLN A 295 12.87 16.00 9.27
N LYS A 296 12.39 15.38 8.17
CA LYS A 296 11.25 14.43 8.18
C LYS A 296 11.57 13.00 7.72
N ILE A 297 12.84 12.64 7.56
CA ILE A 297 13.25 11.24 7.32
C ILE A 297 14.09 10.77 8.50
N GLY A 298 13.44 10.02 9.39
CA GLY A 298 14.03 9.42 10.58
C GLY A 298 15.20 8.50 10.25
N ARG A 299 16.35 8.83 10.86
CA ARG A 299 17.27 7.92 11.57
C ARG A 299 17.34 6.47 11.06
N SER A 300 18.14 6.24 10.01
CA SER A 300 18.93 4.99 9.95
C SER A 300 20.17 5.13 9.06
N SER A 301 20.08 5.86 7.95
CA SER A 301 21.21 6.02 7.00
C SER A 301 22.25 7.09 7.42
N HIS A 302 21.89 7.99 8.33
CA HIS A 302 22.72 9.15 8.70
C HIS A 302 23.87 8.84 9.68
N ARG A 303 23.86 7.69 10.38
CA ARG A 303 24.98 7.29 11.25
C ARG A 303 26.17 6.78 10.45
N SER A 304 25.92 6.08 9.32
CA SER A 304 26.98 5.56 8.46
C SER A 304 27.75 6.68 7.77
N LEU A 305 27.04 7.71 7.28
CA LEU A 305 27.67 8.88 6.64
C LEU A 305 28.43 9.79 7.62
N ILE A 306 27.94 9.96 8.85
CA ILE A 306 28.66 10.76 9.87
C ILE A 306 29.90 10.02 10.40
N LEU A 307 29.88 8.68 10.51
CA LEU A 307 31.07 7.90 10.84
C LEU A 307 32.11 7.92 9.71
N SER A 308 31.68 7.87 8.45
CA SER A 308 32.57 8.01 7.30
C SER A 308 33.15 9.42 7.16
N LEU A 309 32.39 10.47 7.49
CA LEU A 309 32.88 11.86 7.49
C LEU A 309 33.87 12.14 8.63
N ARG A 310 33.63 11.63 9.85
CA ARG A 310 34.61 11.74 10.96
C ARG A 310 35.92 10.99 10.70
N LYS A 311 35.87 9.86 9.98
CA LYS A 311 37.07 9.13 9.58
C LYS A 311 37.89 9.90 8.54
N ALA A 312 37.21 10.55 7.59
CA ALA A 312 37.84 11.39 6.56
C ALA A 312 38.40 12.74 7.08
N GLU A 313 37.91 13.23 8.23
CA GLU A 313 38.49 14.40 8.92
C GLU A 313 39.73 14.03 9.74
N SER A 314 39.76 12.85 10.36
CA SER A 314 40.95 12.33 11.06
C SER A 314 42.12 12.06 10.10
N GLU A 315 41.84 11.62 8.88
CA GLU A 315 42.86 11.34 7.85
C GLU A 315 43.34 12.63 7.16
N ARG A 316 42.52 13.68 7.10
CA ARG A 316 42.93 15.01 6.62
C ARG A 316 43.73 15.83 7.64
N GLY A 317 43.51 15.61 8.94
CA GLY A 317 44.34 16.19 10.00
C GLY A 317 45.79 15.67 10.02
N ALA A 318 46.01 14.40 9.64
CA ALA A 318 47.35 13.79 9.63
C ALA A 318 48.25 14.29 8.46
N SER A 319 47.65 14.79 7.39
CA SER A 319 48.40 15.31 6.22
C SER A 319 48.84 16.77 6.40
N ALA A 320 48.06 17.58 7.14
CA ALA A 320 48.39 18.99 7.38
C ALA A 320 49.52 19.20 8.42
N ASP A 321 49.69 18.28 9.38
CA ASP A 321 50.80 18.34 10.36
C ASP A 321 52.16 17.89 9.79
N THR A 322 52.17 17.27 8.60
CA THR A 322 53.41 16.83 7.93
C THR A 322 54.05 17.94 7.08
N GLN A 323 53.31 19.00 6.74
CA GLN A 323 53.82 20.13 5.96
C GLN A 323 54.22 21.36 6.79
N ILE A 324 53.87 21.43 8.08
CA ILE A 324 54.29 22.53 8.97
C ILE A 324 55.59 22.21 9.74
N ARG A 325 56.00 20.93 9.81
CA ARG A 325 57.27 20.53 10.46
C ARG A 325 58.54 20.66 9.59
N SER A 326 58.43 21.11 8.34
CA SER A 326 59.61 21.34 7.47
C SER A 326 60.20 22.76 7.60
N SER A 327 59.62 23.65 8.40
CA SER A 327 60.09 25.05 8.52
C SER A 327 60.45 25.51 9.94
N SER A 328 60.45 24.64 10.94
CA SER A 328 60.88 25.00 12.31
C SER A 328 61.56 23.83 13.04
N ASN A 329 62.79 23.53 12.65
CA ASN A 329 63.76 22.83 13.51
C ASN A 329 65.18 23.07 12.99
N PHE A 330 65.67 24.30 13.21
CA PHE A 330 67.09 24.48 13.47
C PHE A 330 67.30 24.12 14.96
N ALA A 331 67.69 22.86 15.15
CA ALA A 331 68.44 22.30 16.27
C ALA A 331 68.04 22.70 17.71
N GLY A 332 67.36 21.77 18.38
CA GLY A 332 67.52 21.57 19.81
C GLY A 332 68.63 20.57 20.15
N ILE A 333 68.52 20.03 21.37
CA ILE A 333 69.18 18.83 21.93
C ILE A 333 70.48 19.20 22.69
N THR A 334 70.59 18.96 24.00
CA THR A 334 70.82 17.65 24.65
C THR A 334 70.09 17.51 25.99
N SER A 335 69.17 16.56 26.16
CA SER A 335 69.37 15.21 26.74
C SER A 335 70.22 15.16 28.01
N SER A 336 69.63 14.76 29.14
CA SER A 336 70.04 13.57 29.91
C SER A 336 69.58 13.59 31.39
N SER A 337 68.79 12.56 31.73
CA SER A 337 69.06 11.62 32.84
C SER A 337 68.80 12.00 34.31
N LEU A 338 68.48 10.92 35.04
CA LEU A 338 68.62 10.66 36.48
C LEU A 338 67.57 11.28 37.44
N ARG A 339 66.65 10.49 38.03
CA ARG A 339 66.79 9.52 39.14
C ARG A 339 66.67 10.18 40.52
N MET A 340 65.63 9.76 41.23
CA MET A 340 65.53 9.57 42.70
C MET A 340 65.92 10.69 43.67
N ARG A 341 64.94 10.98 44.55
CA ARG A 341 65.03 11.08 46.02
C ARG A 341 65.94 12.16 46.64
N LYS A 342 65.24 12.95 47.49
CA LYS A 342 65.40 13.10 48.96
C LYS A 342 65.85 14.48 49.44
N LYS A 343 65.12 14.90 50.49
CA LYS A 343 65.43 15.87 51.56
C LYS A 343 65.35 17.34 51.10
N LYS A 344 64.75 18.24 51.86
CA LYS A 344 64.21 18.22 53.22
C LYS A 344 63.21 19.35 53.33
#